data_AF-A0A1P8WZZ3-F1
#
_entry.id   AF-A0A1P8WZZ3-F1
#
_cell.length_a   1.000
_cell.length_b   1.000
_cell.length_c   1.000
_cell.angle_alpha   90.00
_cell.angle_beta   90.00
_cell.angle_gamma   90.00
#
_symmetry.space_group_name_H-M   'P 1'
#
loop_
_entity.id
_entity.type
_entity.pdbx_description
1 polymer ?
#
loop_
_entity_poly.entity_id
_entity_poly.type
_entity_poly.pdbx_seq_one_letter_code
_entity_poly.pdbx_strand_id
1 'polypeptide(L)'
;MIFDLYLIGPVGTQPLGITKISQWLNSNGYKLRGKKFHVSNVQAILRNTAYIGVAFYNKRDSKTGEQRPEEEWIPIPVPPLIATEDFEAVQVRLVDRRPTARAARVTTTNNLLIGITICGCGGDGCGGGMTTSTGKSGQYKYYACSNRARAGPSICNGRRMPMHKLDEIVLNALEERLLTPERLHDLLSSWLDHALHATESRREKLRQLRTRKTSLGAGLERLLDLVAEGHLTASDPRFARKHADQKAQLSQVEADIVLLERQLANSEKRITPELIDRFAKLMRERLRESDPALRQYYVRSIVGRVEVGDAEIRIMGTTKALEHAIGRVGAKPHFPVPNIEREWCTRRDSNPWPLPSEGVLACLRQPTPEQVFLA
;
A
#
# COMPACT_ATOMS: atom_id res chain seq x y z
N MET A 1 3.13 9.94 37.35
CA MET A 1 3.85 10.95 36.53
C MET A 1 4.01 10.57 35.06
N ILE A 2 4.82 9.56 34.67
CA ILE A 2 5.07 9.27 33.24
C ILE A 2 3.78 8.86 32.49
N PHE A 3 2.93 8.09 33.14
CA PHE A 3 1.62 7.68 32.60
C PHE A 3 0.68 8.89 32.47
N ASP A 4 0.60 9.74 33.49
CA ASP A 4 -0.18 11.00 33.46
C ASP A 4 0.29 11.94 32.35
N LEU A 5 1.59 12.09 32.14
CA LEU A 5 2.14 12.89 31.02
C LEU A 5 1.71 12.34 29.64
N TYR A 6 1.47 11.04 29.54
CA TYR A 6 1.05 10.38 28.32
C TYR A 6 -0.47 10.41 28.12
N LEU A 7 -1.27 10.37 29.19
CA LEU A 7 -2.73 10.40 29.14
C LEU A 7 -3.27 11.83 29.11
N ILE A 8 -2.82 12.67 30.04
CA ILE A 8 -3.36 14.00 30.34
C ILE A 8 -2.39 15.09 29.86
N GLY A 9 -1.09 14.91 30.06
CA GLY A 9 -0.08 15.94 29.83
C GLY A 9 0.19 16.79 31.09
N PRO A 10 1.20 17.68 31.07
CA PRO A 10 1.44 18.60 32.19
C PRO A 10 0.29 19.60 32.32
N VAL A 11 0.07 20.13 33.53
CA VAL A 11 -1.07 21.00 33.90
C VAL A 11 -1.35 22.05 32.81
N GLY A 12 -2.52 21.97 32.19
CA GLY A 12 -2.98 22.89 31.14
C GLY A 12 -2.51 22.60 29.70
N THR A 13 -1.86 21.46 29.45
CA THR A 13 -1.31 21.11 28.12
C THR A 13 -1.95 19.85 27.54
N GLN A 14 -1.88 19.69 26.22
CA GLN A 14 -2.28 18.45 25.56
C GLN A 14 -1.36 17.26 25.93
N PRO A 15 -1.85 16.01 25.83
CA PRO A 15 -1.06 14.83 26.17
C PRO A 15 0.18 14.68 25.30
N LEU A 16 1.30 14.34 25.92
CA LEU A 16 2.60 14.30 25.25
C LEU A 16 2.83 12.95 24.55
N GLY A 17 3.44 12.99 23.37
CA GLY A 17 3.96 11.79 22.70
C GLY A 17 5.25 11.29 23.35
N ILE A 18 5.60 10.01 23.17
CA ILE A 18 6.76 9.34 23.82
C ILE A 18 8.05 10.15 23.64
N THR A 19 8.32 10.68 22.45
CA THR A 19 9.48 11.53 22.18
C THR A 19 9.46 12.81 23.01
N LYS A 20 8.32 13.50 23.07
CA LYS A 20 8.17 14.73 23.85
C LYS A 20 8.27 14.45 25.36
N ILE A 21 7.78 13.30 25.83
CA ILE A 21 7.94 12.89 27.23
C ILE A 21 9.42 12.72 27.56
N SER A 22 10.19 12.03 26.70
CA SER A 22 11.64 11.87 26.93
C SER A 22 12.37 13.22 26.98
N GLN A 23 11.99 14.17 26.12
CA GLN A 23 12.55 15.53 26.13
C GLN A 23 12.15 16.28 27.39
N TRP A 24 10.87 16.27 27.76
CA TRP A 24 10.35 16.94 28.95
C TRP A 24 11.03 16.42 30.23
N LEU A 25 11.16 15.10 30.39
CA LEU A 25 11.82 14.50 31.55
C LEU A 25 13.29 14.95 31.65
N ASN A 26 14.01 14.93 30.53
CA ASN A 26 15.41 15.36 30.51
C ASN A 26 15.57 16.87 30.76
N SER A 27 14.68 17.70 30.21
CA SER A 27 14.69 19.15 30.40
C SER A 27 14.37 19.56 31.84
N ASN A 28 13.54 18.79 32.54
CA ASN A 28 13.22 19.00 33.95
C ASN A 28 14.22 18.30 34.91
N GLY A 29 15.34 17.78 34.39
CA GLY A 29 16.41 17.22 35.22
C GLY A 29 16.19 15.79 35.73
N TYR A 30 15.10 15.13 35.35
CA TYR A 30 14.84 13.75 35.75
C TYR A 30 15.80 12.78 35.06
N LYS A 31 16.31 11.80 35.82
CA LYS A 31 17.26 10.78 35.34
C LYS A 31 16.74 9.38 35.65
N LEU A 32 16.94 8.45 34.73
CA LEU A 32 16.69 7.03 34.92
C LEU A 32 17.99 6.35 35.36
N ARG A 33 18.11 6.00 36.64
CA ARG A 33 19.32 5.37 37.22
C ARG A 33 20.60 6.15 36.89
N GLY A 34 20.56 7.47 37.06
CA GLY A 34 21.67 8.39 36.77
C GLY A 34 21.87 8.74 35.29
N LYS A 35 21.15 8.11 34.36
CA LYS A 35 21.25 8.36 32.91
C LYS A 35 20.04 9.14 32.36
N LYS A 36 20.18 9.71 31.16
CA LYS A 36 19.10 10.41 30.46
C LYS A 36 18.00 9.45 30.00
N PHE A 37 16.79 9.96 29.87
CA PHE A 37 15.67 9.24 29.26
C PHE A 37 15.82 9.19 27.73
N HIS A 38 15.65 8.00 27.16
CA HIS A 38 15.54 7.76 25.72
C HIS A 38 14.13 7.29 25.37
N VAL A 39 13.73 7.44 24.10
CA VAL A 39 12.41 7.03 23.59
C VAL A 39 12.12 5.55 23.89
N SER A 40 13.11 4.68 23.69
CA SER A 40 13.03 3.25 23.98
C SER A 40 12.71 2.96 25.45
N ASN A 41 13.35 3.69 26.38
CA ASN A 41 13.17 3.49 27.81
C ASN A 41 11.79 3.94 28.27
N VAL A 42 11.31 5.08 27.77
CA VAL A 42 9.94 5.55 28.07
C VAL A 42 8.91 4.58 27.52
N GLN A 43 9.11 4.07 26.29
CA GLN A 43 8.24 3.06 25.70
C GLN A 43 8.23 1.75 26.49
N ALA A 44 9.38 1.30 26.98
CA ALA A 44 9.47 0.12 27.83
C ALA A 44 8.73 0.31 29.16
N ILE A 45 8.82 1.50 29.78
CA ILE A 45 8.08 1.83 31.00
C ILE A 45 6.58 1.79 30.75
N LEU A 46 6.09 2.42 29.69
CA LEU A 46 4.66 2.47 29.38
C LEU A 46 4.05 1.09 29.03
N ARG A 47 4.86 0.08 28.71
CA ARG A 47 4.40 -1.29 28.37
C ARG A 47 4.62 -2.32 29.47
N ASN A 48 5.23 -1.93 30.59
CA ASN A 48 5.60 -2.88 31.63
C ASN A 48 4.41 -3.22 32.52
N THR A 49 3.94 -4.46 32.44
CA THR A 49 2.82 -5.01 33.24
C THR A 49 3.14 -5.09 34.74
N ALA A 50 4.41 -5.00 35.14
CA ALA A 50 4.78 -4.96 36.56
C ALA A 50 4.12 -3.76 37.27
N TYR A 51 3.80 -2.67 36.56
CA TYR A 51 3.15 -1.51 37.14
C TYR A 51 1.68 -1.72 37.50
N ILE A 52 1.00 -2.72 36.92
CA ILE A 52 -0.36 -3.15 37.27
C ILE A 52 -0.36 -4.38 38.19
N GLY A 53 0.80 -4.74 38.73
CA GLY A 53 0.92 -5.80 39.73
C GLY A 53 1.28 -7.19 39.18
N VAL A 54 1.61 -7.31 37.89
CA VAL A 54 2.00 -8.59 37.28
C VAL A 54 3.37 -8.49 36.62
N ALA A 55 4.39 -9.01 37.30
CA ALA A 55 5.70 -9.25 36.71
C ALA A 55 5.73 -10.64 36.07
N PHE A 56 6.57 -10.84 35.05
CA PHE A 56 6.71 -12.13 34.38
C PHE A 56 8.17 -12.57 34.41
N TYR A 57 8.40 -13.80 34.86
CA TYR A 57 9.69 -14.47 34.87
C TYR A 57 9.79 -15.49 33.72
N ASN A 58 11.01 -15.94 33.42
CA ASN A 58 11.29 -16.91 32.35
C ASN A 58 10.96 -16.44 30.91
N LYS A 59 11.08 -15.14 30.61
CA LYS A 59 10.78 -14.61 29.26
C LYS A 59 11.78 -14.99 28.17
N ARG A 60 13.00 -15.38 28.55
CA ARG A 60 14.11 -15.55 27.62
C ARG A 60 14.85 -16.83 27.96
N ASP A 61 15.14 -17.63 26.94
CA ASP A 61 15.95 -18.82 27.12
C ASP A 61 17.40 -18.43 27.44
N SER A 62 17.96 -19.01 28.50
CA SER A 62 19.31 -18.69 28.96
C SER A 62 20.42 -19.23 28.05
N LYS A 63 20.13 -20.25 27.22
CA LYS A 63 21.09 -20.89 26.31
C LYS A 63 21.04 -20.30 24.90
N THR A 64 19.84 -20.06 24.36
CA THR A 64 19.67 -19.54 22.99
C THR A 64 19.52 -18.03 22.94
N GLY A 65 19.11 -17.40 24.04
CA GLY A 65 18.82 -15.97 24.07
C GLY A 65 17.57 -15.60 23.26
N GLU A 66 16.72 -16.55 22.91
CA GLU A 66 15.44 -16.30 22.22
C GLU A 66 14.32 -16.00 23.22
N GLN A 67 13.29 -15.28 22.78
CA GLN A 67 12.09 -15.07 23.60
C GLN A 67 11.28 -16.36 23.65
N ARG A 68 10.91 -16.78 24.86
CA ARG A 68 10.03 -17.93 25.06
C ARG A 68 8.58 -17.54 24.76
N PRO A 69 7.74 -18.49 24.32
CA PRO A 69 6.31 -18.26 24.13
C PRO A 69 5.65 -17.73 25.42
N GLU A 70 4.62 -16.90 25.29
CA GLU A 70 3.99 -16.20 26.42
C GLU A 70 3.34 -17.19 27.41
N GLU A 71 2.94 -18.37 26.95
CA GLU A 71 2.38 -19.45 27.74
C GLU A 71 3.39 -20.07 28.73
N GLU A 72 4.69 -19.94 28.46
CA GLU A 72 5.77 -20.40 29.36
C GLU A 72 6.20 -19.34 30.38
N TRP A 73 5.62 -18.13 30.31
CA TRP A 73 5.99 -17.06 31.22
C TRP A 73 5.34 -17.26 32.58
N ILE A 74 6.15 -17.18 33.63
CA ILE A 74 5.68 -17.41 35.00
C ILE A 74 5.23 -16.06 35.57
N PRO A 75 3.93 -15.86 35.86
CA PRO A 75 3.46 -14.62 36.48
C PRO A 75 3.88 -14.58 37.95
N ILE A 76 4.44 -13.45 38.36
CA ILE A 76 4.83 -13.14 39.73
C ILE A 76 4.02 -11.92 40.18
N PRO A 77 3.18 -12.05 41.22
CA PRO A 77 2.44 -10.92 41.75
C PRO A 77 3.40 -9.91 42.39
N VAL A 78 3.24 -8.64 42.05
CA VAL A 78 3.99 -7.52 42.62
C VAL A 78 3.03 -6.42 43.06
N PRO A 79 3.41 -5.54 44.01
CA PRO A 79 2.55 -4.43 44.39
C PRO A 79 2.26 -3.51 43.19
N PRO A 80 0.98 -3.27 42.85
CA PRO A 80 0.62 -2.39 41.75
C PRO A 80 0.96 -0.94 42.09
N LEU A 81 1.46 -0.20 41.09
CA LEU A 81 1.79 1.22 41.19
C LEU A 81 0.82 2.10 40.42
N ILE A 82 0.03 1.52 39.50
CA ILE A 82 -0.88 2.21 38.59
C ILE A 82 -2.17 1.40 38.51
N ALA A 83 -3.29 2.12 38.40
CA ALA A 83 -4.61 1.53 38.16
C ALA A 83 -4.62 0.79 36.81
N THR A 84 -5.30 -0.36 36.76
CA THR A 84 -5.37 -1.19 35.54
C THR A 84 -6.02 -0.41 34.40
N GLU A 85 -7.01 0.40 34.70
CA GLU A 85 -7.77 1.22 33.76
C GLU A 85 -6.88 2.25 33.05
N ASP A 86 -6.02 2.93 33.80
CA ASP A 86 -5.07 3.90 33.24
C ASP A 86 -4.03 3.21 32.35
N PHE A 87 -3.55 2.04 32.76
CA PHE A 87 -2.59 1.26 31.97
C PHE A 87 -3.18 0.78 30.65
N GLU A 88 -4.42 0.30 30.68
CA GLU A 88 -5.17 -0.13 29.48
C GLU A 88 -5.40 1.03 28.52
N ALA A 89 -5.82 2.20 29.04
CA ALA A 89 -5.98 3.42 28.24
C ALA A 89 -4.67 3.82 27.53
N VAL A 90 -3.52 3.66 28.21
CA VAL A 90 -2.20 3.85 27.60
C VAL A 90 -1.93 2.82 26.50
N GLN A 91 -2.24 1.53 26.72
CA GLN A 91 -2.01 0.49 25.70
C GLN A 91 -2.84 0.74 24.44
N VAL A 92 -4.13 1.05 24.59
CA VAL A 92 -5.03 1.37 23.47
C VAL A 92 -4.47 2.54 22.66
N ARG A 93 -4.07 3.61 23.34
CA ARG A 93 -3.50 4.81 22.70
C ARG A 93 -2.14 4.53 22.03
N LEU A 94 -1.34 3.63 22.58
CA LEU A 94 -0.08 3.18 21.97
C LEU A 94 -0.33 2.39 20.68
N VAL A 95 -1.37 1.56 20.64
CA VAL A 95 -1.78 0.77 19.47
C VAL A 95 -2.32 1.67 18.37
N ASP A 96 -3.26 2.57 18.68
CA ASP A 96 -3.82 3.54 17.71
C ASP A 96 -2.75 4.42 17.05
N ARG A 97 -1.70 4.76 17.82
CA ARG A 97 -0.58 5.58 17.33
C ARG A 97 0.53 4.78 16.66
N ARG A 98 0.41 3.45 16.48
CA ARG A 98 1.43 2.65 15.79
C ARG A 98 1.57 3.11 14.34
N PRO A 99 2.80 3.39 13.85
CA PRO A 99 3.04 3.76 12.46
C PRO A 99 2.61 2.69 11.45
N THR A 100 2.52 1.43 11.87
CA THR A 100 2.04 0.31 11.05
C THR A 100 0.51 0.19 11.02
N ALA A 101 -0.18 0.73 12.03
CA ALA A 101 -1.65 0.77 12.09
C ALA A 101 -2.21 1.98 11.32
N ARG A 102 -1.38 2.98 11.01
CA ARG A 102 -1.71 4.10 10.12
C ARG A 102 -1.10 3.86 8.76
N ALA A 103 -1.87 4.01 7.68
CA ALA A 103 -1.34 3.98 6.33
C ALA A 103 -0.11 4.92 6.23
N ALA A 104 0.96 4.45 5.58
CA ALA A 104 2.16 5.25 5.36
C ALA A 104 1.74 6.63 4.86
N ARG A 105 2.06 7.68 5.63
CA ARG A 105 1.70 9.04 5.27
C ARG A 105 2.28 9.29 3.88
N VAL A 106 1.43 9.34 2.85
CA VAL A 106 1.83 9.82 1.53
C VAL A 106 2.34 11.22 1.79
N THR A 107 3.66 11.36 1.76
CA THR A 107 4.31 12.61 2.11
C THR A 107 3.78 13.66 1.13
N THR A 108 2.96 14.59 1.62
CA THR A 108 2.33 15.73 0.92
C THR A 108 3.34 16.74 0.38
N THR A 109 4.60 16.34 0.27
CA THR A 109 5.64 17.13 -0.37
C THR A 109 5.57 16.90 -1.88
N ASN A 110 5.23 17.96 -2.61
CA ASN A 110 5.24 18.06 -4.08
C ASN A 110 6.65 17.94 -4.71
N ASN A 111 7.62 17.35 -4.01
CA ASN A 111 8.98 17.19 -4.51
C ASN A 111 9.06 15.87 -5.30
N LEU A 112 9.46 15.98 -6.56
CA LEU A 112 9.39 14.92 -7.58
C LEU A 112 9.93 13.56 -7.10
N LEU A 113 11.12 13.55 -6.49
CA LEU A 113 11.86 12.32 -6.24
C LEU A 113 11.95 11.93 -4.75
N ILE A 114 11.24 12.62 -3.85
CA ILE A 114 11.19 12.21 -2.43
C ILE A 114 10.58 10.81 -2.32
N GLY A 115 11.14 9.98 -1.46
CA GLY A 115 10.62 8.64 -1.17
C GLY A 115 11.09 7.55 -2.13
N ILE A 116 11.59 7.92 -3.32
CA ILE A 116 12.23 6.99 -4.28
C ILE A 116 13.73 7.22 -4.42
N THR A 117 14.24 8.37 -3.98
CA THR A 117 15.68 8.67 -3.98
C THR A 117 16.40 8.07 -2.79
N ILE A 118 17.53 7.42 -3.09
CA ILE A 118 18.40 6.77 -2.12
C ILE A 118 19.86 7.15 -2.35
N CYS A 119 20.62 7.18 -1.25
CA CYS A 119 22.02 7.55 -1.27
C CYS A 119 22.90 6.32 -1.57
N GLY A 120 23.54 6.30 -2.74
CA GLY A 120 24.43 5.22 -3.18
C GLY A 120 25.88 5.37 -2.71
N CYS A 121 26.13 5.89 -1.49
CA CYS A 121 27.50 6.17 -1.01
C CYS A 121 28.31 4.88 -0.84
N GLY A 122 29.15 4.55 -1.84
CA GLY A 122 30.07 3.40 -1.90
C GLY A 122 29.40 2.09 -2.33
N GLY A 123 29.57 1.67 -3.59
CA GLY A 123 29.19 0.35 -4.11
C GLY A 123 27.70 -0.01 -3.94
N ASP A 124 27.38 -0.54 -2.75
CA ASP A 124 26.04 -0.91 -2.27
C ASP A 124 25.33 0.20 -1.48
N GLY A 125 26.00 1.34 -1.25
CA GLY A 125 25.47 2.55 -0.63
C GLY A 125 25.20 2.42 0.88
N CYS A 126 25.04 3.55 1.58
CA CYS A 126 24.43 3.51 2.93
C CYS A 126 22.96 3.09 2.91
N GLY A 127 22.37 2.88 1.71
CA GLY A 127 20.96 2.52 1.49
C GLY A 127 19.93 3.54 1.98
N GLY A 128 20.38 4.62 2.63
CA GLY A 128 19.52 5.59 3.28
C GLY A 128 18.71 6.38 2.26
N GLY A 129 17.40 6.48 2.50
CA GLY A 129 16.54 7.38 1.74
C GLY A 129 17.05 8.82 1.80
N MET A 130 16.85 9.59 0.74
CA MET A 130 17.18 11.00 0.73
C MET A 130 16.00 11.84 1.23
N THR A 131 16.30 12.84 2.05
CA THR A 131 15.36 13.82 2.58
C THR A 131 15.67 15.20 1.99
N THR A 132 14.68 16.09 1.92
CA THR A 132 14.94 17.46 1.49
C THR A 132 15.62 18.28 2.58
N SER A 133 16.63 19.04 2.17
CA SER A 133 17.28 20.08 2.97
C SER A 133 17.19 21.41 2.24
N THR A 134 16.99 22.49 3.00
CA THR A 134 16.95 23.87 2.47
C THR A 134 18.21 24.63 2.86
N GLY A 135 18.71 25.49 1.97
CA GLY A 135 19.78 26.44 2.21
C GLY A 135 19.34 27.86 1.86
N LYS A 136 20.01 28.87 2.45
CA LYS A 136 19.71 30.31 2.33
C LYS A 136 18.21 30.60 2.43
N SER A 137 17.63 30.36 3.61
CA SER A 137 16.21 30.65 3.91
C SER A 137 15.20 30.01 2.95
N GLY A 138 15.52 28.85 2.37
CA GLY A 138 14.62 28.12 1.46
C GLY A 138 14.83 28.40 -0.02
N GLN A 139 15.71 29.34 -0.38
CA GLN A 139 16.05 29.65 -1.78
C GLN A 139 16.62 28.44 -2.51
N TYR A 140 17.44 27.62 -1.83
CA TYR A 140 18.01 26.42 -2.42
C TYR A 140 17.47 25.16 -1.75
N LYS A 141 16.98 24.23 -2.57
CA LYS A 141 16.50 22.92 -2.13
C LYS A 141 17.44 21.83 -2.63
N TYR A 142 17.73 20.86 -1.77
CA TYR A 142 18.64 19.76 -2.06
C TYR A 142 18.08 18.45 -1.54
N TYR A 143 18.30 17.37 -2.28
CA TYR A 143 18.19 16.03 -1.74
C TYR A 143 19.46 15.73 -0.93
N ALA A 144 19.30 15.35 0.34
CA ALA A 144 20.39 15.03 1.26
C ALA A 144 20.18 13.66 1.90
N CYS A 145 21.26 12.91 2.11
CA CYS A 145 21.20 11.59 2.77
C CYS A 145 20.60 11.70 4.19
N SER A 146 19.50 10.97 4.45
CA SER A 146 18.83 11.01 5.74
C SER A 146 19.61 10.31 6.86
N ASN A 147 20.41 9.30 6.53
CA ASN A 147 21.24 8.60 7.52
C ASN A 147 22.34 9.53 8.06
N ARG A 148 22.99 10.32 7.20
CA ARG A 148 23.92 11.37 7.66
C ARG A 148 23.21 12.42 8.51
N ALA A 149 22.01 12.85 8.12
CA ALA A 149 21.26 13.85 8.87
C ALA A 149 20.87 13.36 10.29
N ARG A 150 20.60 12.06 10.45
CA ARG A 150 20.18 11.48 11.74
C ARG A 150 21.33 11.01 12.61
N ALA A 151 22.36 10.40 12.02
CA ALA A 151 23.42 9.70 12.75
C ALA A 151 24.82 10.29 12.55
N GLY A 152 24.96 11.33 11.71
CA GLY A 152 26.22 12.03 11.50
C GLY A 152 27.10 11.43 10.39
N PRO A 153 28.30 12.02 10.19
CA PRO A 153 29.20 11.70 9.08
C PRO A 153 29.86 10.31 9.19
N SER A 154 29.83 9.68 10.36
CA SER A 154 30.40 8.34 10.57
C SER A 154 29.67 7.23 9.79
N ILE A 155 28.39 7.44 9.46
CA ILE A 155 27.56 6.44 8.75
C ILE A 155 27.57 6.64 7.24
N CYS A 156 27.68 7.88 6.78
CA CYS A 156 27.83 8.19 5.36
C CYS A 156 28.42 9.59 5.25
N ASN A 157 29.29 9.77 4.25
CA ASN A 157 29.77 11.09 3.79
C ASN A 157 28.61 12.02 3.45
N GLY A 158 27.43 11.43 3.19
CA GLY A 158 26.11 12.02 3.01
C GLY A 158 26.07 13.06 1.92
N ARG A 159 25.84 12.50 0.73
CA ARG A 159 25.68 13.23 -0.51
C ARG A 159 24.52 14.21 -0.43
N ARG A 160 24.72 15.32 -1.12
CA ARG A 160 23.75 16.40 -1.25
C ARG A 160 23.72 16.85 -2.69
N MET A 161 22.57 16.73 -3.33
CA MET A 161 22.39 17.09 -4.75
C MET A 161 21.34 18.20 -4.87
N PRO A 162 21.58 19.27 -5.65
CA PRO A 162 20.56 20.27 -5.94
C PRO A 162 19.30 19.62 -6.52
N MET A 163 18.13 19.98 -5.99
CA MET A 163 16.86 19.34 -6.32
C MET A 163 16.53 19.47 -7.80
N HIS A 164 16.58 20.70 -8.34
CA HIS A 164 16.32 20.97 -9.76
C HIS A 164 17.23 20.15 -10.68
N LYS A 165 18.52 20.03 -10.34
CA LYS A 165 19.50 19.34 -11.18
C LYS A 165 19.23 17.84 -11.23
N LEU A 166 18.89 17.23 -10.08
CA LEU A 166 18.55 15.80 -10.07
C LEU A 166 17.21 15.55 -10.78
N ASP A 167 16.21 16.39 -10.55
CA ASP A 167 14.90 16.28 -11.18
C ASP A 167 15.03 16.34 -12.72
N GLU A 168 15.78 17.32 -13.26
CA GLU A 168 16.03 17.44 -14.71
C GLU A 168 16.80 16.24 -15.28
N ILE A 169 17.83 15.76 -14.59
CA ILE A 169 18.59 14.57 -15.05
C ILE A 169 17.67 13.35 -15.16
N VAL A 170 16.80 13.14 -14.16
CA VAL A 170 15.86 12.01 -14.18
C VAL A 170 14.82 12.19 -15.27
N LEU A 171 14.23 13.38 -15.42
CA LEU A 171 13.23 13.65 -16.45
C LEU A 171 13.80 13.46 -17.86
N ASN A 172 14.97 14.04 -18.16
CA ASN A 172 15.60 13.89 -19.47
C ASN A 172 15.98 12.44 -19.75
N ALA A 173 16.50 11.71 -18.76
CA ALA A 173 16.80 10.29 -18.91
C ALA A 173 15.55 9.45 -19.22
N LEU A 174 14.40 9.78 -18.61
CA LEU A 174 13.14 9.11 -18.93
C LEU A 174 12.68 9.40 -20.36
N GLU A 175 12.74 10.66 -20.79
CA GLU A 175 12.30 11.06 -22.13
C GLU A 175 13.19 10.49 -23.24
N GLU A 176 14.51 10.59 -23.09
CA GLU A 176 15.49 10.27 -24.13
C GLU A 176 15.85 8.78 -24.18
N ARG A 177 15.80 8.08 -23.03
CA ARG A 177 16.28 6.69 -22.95
C ARG A 177 15.19 5.67 -22.72
N LEU A 178 14.11 6.02 -22.02
CA LEU A 178 13.05 5.06 -21.68
C LEU A 178 11.82 5.20 -22.57
N LEU A 179 11.38 6.43 -22.82
CA LEU A 179 10.17 6.72 -23.59
C LEU A 179 10.42 6.76 -25.10
N THR A 180 11.49 6.14 -25.60
CA THR A 180 11.68 5.90 -27.03
C THR A 180 10.85 4.70 -27.47
N PRO A 181 10.10 4.78 -28.58
CA PRO A 181 9.29 3.66 -29.08
C PRO A 181 10.07 2.36 -29.16
N GLU A 182 11.28 2.39 -29.70
CA GLU A 182 12.15 1.24 -29.89
C GLU A 182 12.48 0.57 -28.54
N ARG A 183 12.84 1.37 -27.53
CA ARG A 183 13.16 0.84 -26.21
C ARG A 183 11.94 0.28 -25.49
N LEU A 184 10.78 0.92 -25.63
CA LEU A 184 9.54 0.42 -25.05
C LEU A 184 9.13 -0.91 -25.70
N HIS A 185 9.28 -1.01 -27.02
CA HIS A 185 9.10 -2.24 -27.76
C HIS A 185 10.03 -3.35 -27.27
N ASP A 186 11.33 -3.08 -27.11
CA ASP A 186 12.28 -4.06 -26.60
C ASP A 186 11.95 -4.53 -25.17
N LEU A 187 11.65 -3.58 -24.27
CA LEU A 187 11.34 -3.87 -22.87
C LEU A 187 10.04 -4.65 -22.69
N LEU A 188 9.09 -4.46 -23.61
CA LEU A 188 7.77 -5.08 -23.56
C LEU A 188 7.64 -6.24 -24.54
N SER A 189 8.63 -6.52 -25.38
CA SER A 189 8.62 -7.59 -26.40
C SER A 189 8.20 -8.93 -25.82
N SER A 190 8.89 -9.39 -24.77
CA SER A 190 8.54 -10.61 -24.05
C SER A 190 7.09 -10.62 -23.53
N TRP A 191 6.57 -9.46 -23.14
CA TRP A 191 5.19 -9.34 -22.66
C TRP A 191 4.19 -9.34 -23.82
N LEU A 192 4.49 -8.66 -24.92
CA LEU A 192 3.72 -8.76 -26.16
C LEU A 192 3.68 -10.21 -26.62
N ASP A 193 4.81 -10.91 -26.62
CA ASP A 193 4.89 -12.32 -27.01
C ASP A 193 4.07 -13.20 -26.07
N HIS A 194 4.18 -13.02 -24.74
CA HIS A 194 3.35 -13.75 -23.78
C HIS A 194 1.86 -13.43 -23.92
N ALA A 195 1.49 -12.17 -24.18
CA ALA A 195 0.12 -11.76 -24.42
C ALA A 195 -0.41 -12.41 -25.70
N LEU A 196 0.35 -12.38 -26.79
CA LEU A 196 0.04 -13.00 -28.06
C LEU A 196 -0.12 -14.51 -27.91
N HIS A 197 0.85 -15.21 -27.29
CA HIS A 197 0.76 -16.65 -27.03
C HIS A 197 -0.44 -17.01 -26.14
N ALA A 198 -0.73 -16.22 -25.11
CA ALA A 198 -1.90 -16.44 -24.27
C ALA A 198 -3.21 -16.22 -25.03
N THR A 199 -3.26 -15.25 -25.95
CA THR A 199 -4.43 -15.04 -26.82
C THR A 199 -4.59 -16.18 -27.82
N GLU A 200 -3.52 -16.65 -28.46
CA GLU A 200 -3.59 -17.75 -29.42
C GLU A 200 -3.96 -19.08 -28.74
N SER A 201 -3.39 -19.37 -27.56
CA SER A 201 -3.76 -20.54 -26.77
C SER A 201 -5.24 -20.52 -26.37
N ARG A 202 -5.79 -19.35 -26.00
CA ARG A 202 -7.23 -19.19 -25.72
C ARG A 202 -8.09 -19.37 -26.98
N ARG A 203 -7.65 -18.83 -28.12
CA ARG A 203 -8.34 -19.02 -29.42
C ARG A 203 -8.37 -20.49 -29.82
N GLU A 204 -7.26 -21.20 -29.64
CA GLU A 204 -7.18 -22.64 -29.93
C GLU A 204 -8.09 -23.46 -29.00
N LYS A 205 -8.08 -23.16 -27.69
CA LYS A 205 -9.00 -23.81 -26.74
C LYS A 205 -10.47 -23.54 -27.09
N LEU A 206 -10.79 -22.33 -27.53
CA LEU A 206 -12.14 -21.99 -28.01
C LEU A 206 -12.53 -22.81 -29.25
N ARG A 207 -11.62 -23.00 -30.21
CA ARG A 207 -11.85 -23.89 -31.38
C ARG A 207 -12.13 -25.32 -30.92
N GLN A 208 -11.31 -25.86 -30.01
CA GLN A 208 -11.49 -27.21 -29.48
C GLN A 208 -12.82 -27.40 -28.76
N LEU A 209 -13.23 -26.44 -27.93
CA LEU A 209 -14.52 -26.48 -27.25
C LEU A 209 -15.70 -26.38 -28.22
N ARG A 210 -15.60 -25.56 -29.28
CA ARG A 210 -16.64 -25.51 -30.33
C ARG A 210 -16.76 -26.83 -31.07
N THR A 211 -15.65 -27.46 -31.44
CA THR A 211 -15.67 -28.81 -32.03
C THR A 211 -16.26 -29.84 -31.07
N ARG A 212 -15.92 -29.76 -29.78
CA ARG A 212 -16.50 -30.63 -28.74
C ARG A 212 -18.01 -30.42 -28.60
N LYS A 213 -18.49 -29.17 -28.62
CA LYS A 213 -19.92 -28.85 -28.63
C LYS A 213 -20.64 -29.50 -29.80
N THR A 214 -20.11 -29.35 -31.02
CA THR A 214 -20.71 -29.94 -32.23
C THR A 214 -20.75 -31.47 -32.16
N SER A 215 -19.65 -32.11 -31.74
CA SER A 215 -19.61 -33.57 -31.59
C SER A 215 -20.55 -34.12 -30.51
N LEU A 216 -20.70 -33.41 -29.38
CA LEU A 216 -21.67 -33.77 -28.34
C LEU A 216 -23.11 -33.58 -28.82
N GLY A 217 -23.39 -32.49 -29.53
CA GLY A 217 -24.69 -32.24 -30.15
C GLY A 217 -25.09 -33.35 -31.13
N ALA A 218 -24.21 -33.69 -32.08
CA ALA A 218 -24.42 -34.79 -33.00
C ALA A 218 -24.53 -36.16 -32.30
N GLY A 219 -23.83 -36.34 -31.17
CA GLY A 219 -23.96 -37.54 -30.33
C GLY A 219 -25.32 -37.66 -29.67
N LEU A 220 -25.91 -36.53 -29.28
CA LEU A 220 -27.22 -36.44 -28.65
C LEU A 220 -28.32 -36.69 -29.69
N GLU A 221 -28.20 -36.14 -30.91
CA GLU A 221 -29.10 -36.45 -32.03
C GLU A 221 -29.08 -37.94 -32.37
N ARG A 222 -27.89 -38.56 -32.52
CA ARG A 222 -27.80 -40.01 -32.75
C ARG A 222 -28.45 -40.86 -31.66
N LEU A 223 -28.40 -40.42 -30.40
CA LEU A 223 -29.11 -41.13 -29.32
C LEU A 223 -30.63 -41.00 -29.45
N LEU A 224 -31.12 -39.85 -29.92
CA LEU A 224 -32.55 -39.65 -30.19
C LEU A 224 -33.01 -40.48 -31.39
N ASP A 225 -32.21 -40.56 -32.45
CA ASP A 225 -32.49 -41.37 -33.64
C ASP A 225 -32.63 -42.86 -33.28
N LEU A 226 -31.71 -43.40 -32.47
CA LEU A 226 -31.77 -44.79 -31.99
C LEU A 226 -33.03 -45.12 -31.18
N VAL A 227 -33.60 -44.13 -30.49
CA VAL A 227 -34.87 -44.29 -29.76
C VAL A 227 -36.04 -44.21 -30.74
N ALA A 228 -35.98 -43.30 -31.73
CA ALA A 228 -37.02 -43.16 -32.75
C ALA A 228 -37.13 -44.41 -33.65
N GLU A 229 -36.00 -45.04 -33.99
CA GLU A 229 -35.90 -46.28 -34.78
C GLU A 229 -36.27 -47.53 -33.97
N GLY A 230 -36.50 -47.40 -32.65
CA GLY A 230 -36.92 -48.51 -31.79
C GLY A 230 -35.79 -49.44 -31.34
N HIS A 231 -34.52 -49.09 -31.61
CA HIS A 231 -33.36 -49.85 -31.15
C HIS A 231 -33.13 -49.71 -29.63
N LEU A 232 -33.62 -48.63 -29.02
CA LEU A 232 -33.60 -48.40 -27.58
C LEU A 232 -34.96 -47.87 -27.12
N THR A 233 -35.42 -48.31 -25.94
CA THR A 233 -36.64 -47.76 -25.33
C THR A 233 -36.30 -46.55 -24.47
N ALA A 234 -37.16 -45.52 -24.48
CA ALA A 234 -36.99 -44.32 -23.65
C ALA A 234 -36.89 -44.61 -22.14
N SER A 235 -37.46 -45.74 -21.69
CA SER A 235 -37.38 -46.23 -20.30
C SER A 235 -36.08 -46.99 -19.98
N ASP A 236 -35.16 -47.20 -20.92
CA ASP A 236 -33.88 -47.87 -20.66
C ASP A 236 -32.99 -46.96 -19.77
N PRO A 237 -32.59 -47.42 -18.56
CA PRO A 237 -31.71 -46.67 -17.68
C PRO A 237 -30.38 -46.25 -18.32
N ARG A 238 -29.88 -47.01 -19.30
CA ARG A 238 -28.64 -46.71 -20.03
C ARG A 238 -28.80 -45.48 -20.93
N PHE A 239 -29.95 -45.33 -21.58
CA PHE A 239 -30.28 -44.14 -22.38
C PHE A 239 -30.38 -42.92 -21.47
N ALA A 240 -31.19 -43.01 -20.41
CA ALA A 240 -31.40 -41.89 -19.48
C ALA A 240 -30.07 -41.38 -18.89
N ARG A 241 -29.18 -42.28 -18.48
CA ARG A 241 -27.85 -41.94 -17.97
C ARG A 241 -26.98 -41.27 -19.03
N LYS A 242 -26.85 -41.87 -20.22
CA LYS A 242 -25.97 -41.36 -21.29
C LYS A 242 -26.45 -40.02 -21.85
N HIS A 243 -27.77 -39.85 -21.99
CA HIS A 243 -28.39 -38.59 -22.37
C HIS A 243 -28.16 -37.51 -21.31
N ALA A 244 -28.36 -37.82 -20.02
CA ALA A 244 -28.08 -36.88 -18.94
C ALA A 244 -26.59 -36.47 -18.90
N ASP A 245 -25.67 -37.44 -19.03
CA ASP A 245 -24.22 -37.19 -19.06
C ASP A 245 -23.82 -36.29 -20.24
N GLN A 246 -24.32 -36.57 -21.45
CA GLN A 246 -24.03 -35.75 -22.63
C GLN A 246 -24.63 -34.35 -22.52
N LYS A 247 -25.86 -34.21 -22.00
CA LYS A 247 -26.50 -32.92 -21.77
C LYS A 247 -25.74 -32.09 -20.73
N ALA A 248 -25.27 -32.71 -19.65
CA ALA A 248 -24.44 -32.06 -18.65
C ALA A 248 -23.09 -31.60 -19.24
N GLN A 249 -22.42 -32.44 -20.03
CA GLN A 249 -21.19 -32.06 -20.72
C GLN A 249 -21.40 -30.90 -21.70
N LEU A 250 -22.51 -30.89 -22.44
CA LEU A 250 -22.84 -29.83 -23.38
C LEU A 250 -23.05 -28.49 -22.66
N SER A 251 -23.81 -28.50 -21.56
CA SER A 251 -24.00 -27.30 -20.73
C SER A 251 -22.69 -26.75 -20.15
N GLN A 252 -21.79 -27.65 -19.70
CA GLN A 252 -20.47 -27.25 -19.21
C GLN A 252 -19.62 -26.61 -20.32
N VAL A 253 -19.56 -27.24 -21.50
CA VAL A 253 -18.80 -26.73 -22.65
C VAL A 253 -19.35 -25.38 -23.11
N GLU A 254 -20.67 -25.18 -23.10
CA GLU A 254 -21.30 -23.89 -23.43
C GLU A 254 -20.91 -22.80 -22.43
N ALA A 255 -20.93 -23.09 -21.13
CA ALA A 255 -20.49 -22.16 -20.10
C ALA A 255 -19.00 -21.79 -20.28
N ASP A 256 -18.15 -22.76 -20.58
CA ASP A 256 -16.72 -22.55 -20.81
C ASP A 256 -16.45 -21.70 -22.05
N ILE A 257 -17.23 -21.89 -23.13
CA ILE A 257 -17.18 -21.07 -24.35
C ILE A 257 -17.49 -19.61 -24.02
N VAL A 258 -18.60 -19.35 -23.31
CA VAL A 258 -19.00 -17.98 -22.94
C VAL A 258 -17.95 -17.30 -22.07
N LEU A 259 -17.35 -18.04 -21.14
CA LEU A 259 -16.27 -17.52 -20.29
C LEU A 259 -15.04 -17.14 -21.12
N LEU A 260 -14.60 -18.02 -22.03
CA LEU A 260 -13.43 -17.79 -22.89
C LEU A 260 -13.66 -16.63 -23.87
N GLU A 261 -14.86 -16.50 -24.45
CA GLU A 261 -15.21 -15.39 -25.33
C GLU A 261 -15.16 -14.04 -24.60
N ARG A 262 -15.67 -13.98 -23.35
CA ARG A 262 -15.55 -12.78 -22.50
C ARG A 262 -14.10 -12.45 -22.19
N GLN A 263 -13.26 -13.45 -21.92
CA GLN A 263 -11.83 -13.24 -21.68
C GLN A 263 -11.10 -12.72 -22.92
N LEU A 264 -11.41 -13.26 -24.10
CA LEU A 264 -10.82 -12.82 -25.37
C LEU A 264 -11.21 -11.38 -25.72
N ALA A 265 -12.48 -11.02 -25.58
CA ALA A 265 -12.96 -9.65 -25.81
C ALA A 265 -12.30 -8.61 -24.88
N ASN A 266 -11.93 -9.02 -23.67
CA ASN A 266 -11.20 -8.17 -22.72
C ASN A 266 -9.68 -8.14 -22.97
N SER A 267 -9.15 -9.12 -23.72
CA SER A 267 -7.71 -9.24 -24.01
C SER A 267 -7.27 -8.43 -25.23
N GLU A 268 -8.12 -8.31 -26.26
CA GLU A 268 -7.82 -7.50 -27.46
C GLU A 268 -7.69 -6.00 -27.17
N LYS A 269 -8.14 -5.53 -26.00
CA LYS A 269 -7.99 -4.15 -25.55
C LYS A 269 -6.63 -3.84 -24.91
N ARG A 270 -5.73 -4.82 -24.74
CA ARG A 270 -4.70 -4.69 -23.69
C ARG A 270 -3.42 -3.99 -24.07
N ILE A 271 -2.79 -4.19 -25.23
CA ILE A 271 -1.66 -3.38 -25.72
C ILE A 271 -1.44 -3.74 -27.18
N THR A 272 -1.40 -2.74 -28.06
CA THR A 272 -0.92 -2.86 -29.44
C THR A 272 0.32 -1.99 -29.63
N PRO A 273 1.16 -2.21 -30.67
CA PRO A 273 2.27 -1.32 -31.01
C PRO A 273 1.86 0.16 -31.04
N GLU A 274 0.69 0.46 -31.62
CA GLU A 274 0.16 1.83 -31.72
C GLU A 274 -0.19 2.41 -30.35
N LEU A 275 -0.57 1.56 -29.39
CA LEU A 275 -0.84 1.98 -28.01
C LEU A 275 0.45 2.34 -27.28
N ILE A 276 1.57 1.66 -27.57
CA ILE A 276 2.90 1.96 -27.02
C ILE A 276 3.37 3.32 -27.53
N ASP A 277 3.23 3.59 -28.83
CA ASP A 277 3.56 4.90 -29.42
C ASP A 277 2.73 6.03 -28.80
N ARG A 278 1.42 5.79 -28.68
CA ARG A 278 0.50 6.75 -28.04
C ARG A 278 0.87 6.98 -26.57
N PHE A 279 1.24 5.92 -25.84
CA PHE A 279 1.70 6.03 -24.47
C PHE A 279 2.98 6.85 -24.37
N ALA A 280 3.98 6.58 -25.21
CA ALA A 280 5.24 7.29 -25.23
C ALA A 280 5.02 8.80 -25.42
N LYS A 281 4.18 9.18 -26.40
CA LYS A 281 3.83 10.57 -26.66
C LYS A 281 3.12 11.22 -25.47
N LEU A 282 2.05 10.59 -24.97
CA LEU A 282 1.30 11.11 -23.83
C LEU A 282 2.18 11.27 -22.58
N MET A 283 3.04 10.30 -22.29
CA MET A 283 3.91 10.37 -21.13
C MET A 283 4.94 11.50 -21.25
N ARG A 284 5.54 11.71 -22.42
CA ARG A 284 6.46 12.84 -22.63
C ARG A 284 5.77 14.19 -22.39
N GLU A 285 4.54 14.36 -22.88
CA GLU A 285 3.74 15.55 -22.62
C GLU A 285 3.45 15.73 -21.12
N ARG A 286 3.05 14.65 -20.44
CA ARG A 286 2.71 14.67 -19.00
C ARG A 286 3.90 14.83 -18.06
N LEU A 287 5.09 14.42 -18.46
CA LEU A 287 6.32 14.67 -17.68
C LEU A 287 6.69 16.16 -17.64
N ARG A 288 6.27 16.94 -18.64
CA ARG A 288 6.46 18.40 -18.71
C ARG A 288 5.26 19.20 -18.20
N GLU A 289 4.22 18.52 -17.73
CA GLU A 289 3.01 19.14 -17.15
C GLU A 289 3.37 20.12 -16.02
N SER A 290 2.71 21.27 -15.99
CA SER A 290 3.00 22.34 -15.02
C SER A 290 2.63 21.96 -13.57
N ASP A 291 1.67 21.05 -13.38
CA ASP A 291 1.26 20.56 -12.06
C ASP A 291 2.29 19.59 -11.46
N PRO A 292 2.96 19.96 -10.35
CA PRO A 292 3.96 19.12 -9.69
C PRO A 292 3.40 17.79 -9.15
N ALA A 293 2.12 17.74 -8.77
CA ALA A 293 1.51 16.54 -8.22
C ALA A 293 1.27 15.49 -9.32
N LEU A 294 0.75 15.93 -10.47
CA LEU A 294 0.62 15.07 -11.65
C LEU A 294 1.98 14.59 -12.13
N ARG A 295 2.96 15.50 -12.25
CA ARG A 295 4.33 15.15 -12.67
C ARG A 295 4.94 14.09 -11.74
N GLN A 296 4.79 14.25 -10.43
CA GLN A 296 5.24 13.28 -9.44
C GLN A 296 4.56 11.92 -9.58
N TYR A 297 3.25 11.90 -9.84
CA TYR A 297 2.50 10.66 -10.05
C TYR A 297 3.03 9.89 -11.26
N TYR A 298 3.20 10.55 -12.41
CA TYR A 298 3.71 9.93 -13.64
C TYR A 298 5.15 9.44 -13.53
N VAL A 299 6.03 10.18 -12.82
CA VAL A 299 7.40 9.70 -12.57
C VAL A 299 7.38 8.47 -11.67
N ARG A 300 6.58 8.46 -10.61
CA ARG A 300 6.51 7.33 -9.66
C ARG A 300 5.81 6.09 -10.22
N SER A 301 4.97 6.23 -11.24
CA SER A 301 4.38 5.05 -11.90
C SER A 301 5.40 4.26 -12.71
N ILE A 302 6.50 4.88 -13.12
CA ILE A 302 7.55 4.28 -13.95
C ILE A 302 8.82 3.99 -13.14
N VAL A 303 9.23 4.93 -12.31
CA VAL A 303 10.48 4.87 -11.55
C VAL A 303 10.23 4.34 -10.15
N GLY A 304 10.84 3.20 -9.83
CA GLY A 304 10.77 2.61 -8.50
C GLY A 304 11.84 3.15 -7.54
N ARG A 305 13.06 3.38 -8.03
CA ARG A 305 14.20 3.78 -7.21
C ARG A 305 15.21 4.62 -8.01
N VAL A 306 15.70 5.70 -7.41
CA VAL A 306 16.77 6.54 -7.98
C VAL A 306 17.95 6.54 -7.02
N GLU A 307 19.06 5.95 -7.43
CA GLU A 307 20.30 5.90 -6.67
C GLU A 307 21.25 7.01 -7.12
N VAL A 308 21.63 7.87 -6.18
CA VAL A 308 22.58 8.96 -6.44
C VAL A 308 23.98 8.49 -6.04
N GLY A 309 24.81 8.15 -7.04
CA GLY A 309 26.22 7.74 -6.97
C GLY A 309 27.20 8.92 -6.84
N ASP A 310 28.52 8.67 -6.91
CA ASP A 310 29.54 9.74 -6.99
C ASP A 310 29.71 10.23 -8.43
N ALA A 311 29.80 9.30 -9.39
CA ALA A 311 29.98 9.60 -10.81
C ALA A 311 28.74 9.34 -11.67
N GLU A 312 27.77 8.57 -11.16
CA GLU A 312 26.61 8.13 -11.91
C GLU A 312 25.31 8.17 -11.10
N ILE A 313 24.19 8.32 -11.79
CA ILE A 313 22.85 8.24 -11.21
C ILE A 313 22.18 7.02 -11.84
N ARG A 314 21.79 6.04 -11.01
CA ARG A 314 21.13 4.83 -11.50
C ARG A 314 19.63 4.96 -11.28
N ILE A 315 18.88 4.88 -12.37
CA ILE A 315 17.41 4.92 -12.36
C ILE A 315 16.91 3.48 -12.54
N MET A 316 16.14 2.99 -11.58
CA MET A 316 15.63 1.63 -11.56
C MET A 316 14.10 1.63 -11.52
N GLY A 317 13.50 0.73 -12.29
CA GLY A 317 12.07 0.50 -12.35
C GLY A 317 11.78 -0.95 -12.74
N THR A 318 10.54 -1.37 -12.61
CA THR A 318 10.10 -2.73 -12.98
C THR A 318 9.29 -2.67 -14.28
N THR A 319 9.48 -3.65 -15.16
CA THR A 319 8.66 -3.80 -16.38
C THR A 319 7.16 -3.91 -16.05
N LYS A 320 6.80 -4.60 -14.95
CA LYS A 320 5.42 -4.66 -14.44
C LYS A 320 4.78 -3.30 -14.15
N ALA A 321 5.56 -2.34 -13.66
CA ALA A 321 5.07 -0.99 -13.40
C ALA A 321 4.78 -0.24 -14.71
N LEU A 322 5.63 -0.45 -15.72
CA LEU A 322 5.44 0.06 -17.07
C LEU A 322 4.20 -0.57 -17.73
N GLU A 323 4.03 -1.89 -17.65
CA GLU A 323 2.83 -2.61 -18.13
C GLU A 323 1.55 -2.03 -17.52
N HIS A 324 1.54 -1.86 -16.20
CA HIS A 324 0.38 -1.33 -15.49
C HIS A 324 0.10 0.15 -15.82
N ALA A 325 1.14 0.94 -16.08
CA ALA A 325 0.99 2.32 -16.55
C ALA A 325 0.37 2.37 -17.96
N ILE A 326 0.79 1.48 -18.85
CA ILE A 326 0.30 1.39 -20.23
C ILE A 326 -1.15 0.91 -20.27
N GLY A 327 -1.52 -0.09 -19.47
CA GLY A 327 -2.90 -0.57 -19.36
C GLY A 327 -3.90 0.47 -18.83
N ARG A 328 -3.42 1.59 -18.28
CA ARG A 328 -4.23 2.72 -17.79
C ARG A 328 -4.24 3.92 -18.72
N VAL A 329 -3.65 3.82 -19.92
CA VAL A 329 -3.62 4.91 -20.90
C VAL A 329 -5.03 5.23 -21.36
N GLY A 330 -5.54 6.40 -20.97
CA GLY A 330 -6.91 6.85 -21.21
C GLY A 330 -7.83 6.82 -19.98
N ALA A 331 -7.41 6.21 -18.88
CA ALA A 331 -8.09 6.34 -17.60
C ALA A 331 -7.69 7.66 -16.94
N LYS A 332 -8.66 8.40 -16.37
CA LYS A 332 -8.37 9.61 -15.57
C LYS A 332 -7.38 9.24 -14.45
N PRO A 333 -6.36 10.06 -14.15
CA PRO A 333 -5.49 9.83 -13.01
C PRO A 333 -6.36 9.83 -11.75
N HIS A 334 -6.57 8.65 -11.18
CA HIS A 334 -7.18 8.54 -9.87
C HIS A 334 -6.08 8.86 -8.88
N PHE A 335 -5.95 10.14 -8.53
CA PHE A 335 -5.31 10.49 -7.27
C PHE A 335 -6.07 9.67 -6.22
N PRO A 336 -5.42 8.77 -5.46
CA PRO A 336 -6.06 8.30 -4.25
C PRO A 336 -6.40 9.56 -3.49
N VAL A 337 -7.70 9.87 -3.37
CA VAL A 337 -8.20 10.92 -2.48
C VAL A 337 -7.46 10.66 -1.17
N PRO A 338 -6.65 11.60 -0.66
CA PRO A 338 -5.89 11.35 0.54
C PRO A 338 -6.89 10.86 1.59
N ASN A 339 -6.79 9.58 1.99
CA ASN A 339 -7.70 8.98 2.97
C ASN A 339 -7.31 9.44 4.39
N ILE A 340 -6.96 10.71 4.48
CA ILE A 340 -6.84 11.49 5.70
C ILE A 340 -8.10 12.35 5.69
N GLU A 341 -9.25 11.71 5.91
CA GLU A 341 -10.32 12.38 6.64
C GLU A 341 -9.75 12.62 8.04
N ARG A 342 -9.12 13.79 8.21
CA ARG A 342 -9.25 14.46 9.50
C ARG A 342 -10.74 14.68 9.63
N GLU A 343 -11.33 14.06 10.66
CA GLU A 343 -12.68 14.28 11.17
C GLU A 343 -13.42 15.36 10.39
N TRP A 344 -14.51 14.97 9.74
CA TRP A 344 -15.51 15.91 9.25
C TRP A 344 -15.80 16.92 10.37
N CYS A 345 -15.19 18.10 10.28
CA CYS A 345 -15.63 19.24 11.05
C CYS A 345 -16.98 19.57 10.45
N THR A 346 -18.05 19.20 11.14
CA THR A 346 -19.39 19.69 10.83
C THR A 346 -19.37 21.22 10.96
N ARG A 347 -19.12 21.91 9.85
CA ARG A 347 -19.73 23.17 9.41
C ARG A 347 -19.01 23.69 8.17
N ARG A 348 -19.80 23.75 7.08
CA ARG A 348 -19.57 24.38 5.77
C ARG A 348 -18.99 23.50 4.66
N ASP A 349 -19.77 22.50 4.26
CA ASP A 349 -20.10 22.39 2.84
C ASP A 349 -21.62 22.11 2.67
N SER A 350 -22.20 22.86 1.74
CA SER A 350 -23.53 22.70 1.10
C SER A 350 -24.84 23.11 1.79
N ASN A 351 -24.89 23.56 3.05
CA ASN A 351 -26.11 24.20 3.59
C ASN A 351 -25.78 25.32 4.62
N PRO A 352 -26.19 26.59 4.40
CA PRO A 352 -25.88 27.67 5.34
C PRO A 352 -26.73 27.57 6.61
N TRP A 353 -26.10 27.66 7.78
CA TRP A 353 -26.78 27.93 9.05
C TRP A 353 -26.91 29.45 9.26
N PRO A 354 -28.00 29.94 9.90
CA PRO A 354 -28.21 31.37 10.15
C PRO A 354 -27.22 31.97 11.17
N LEU A 355 -27.12 33.30 11.15
CA LEU A 355 -26.09 34.10 11.84
C LEU A 355 -26.25 34.19 13.37
N PRO A 356 -25.20 34.61 14.11
CA PRO A 356 -25.09 34.59 15.58
C PRO A 356 -25.98 35.59 16.36
N SER A 357 -27.11 36.03 15.81
CA SER A 357 -28.04 36.95 16.48
C SER A 357 -29.08 36.25 17.38
N GLU A 358 -29.04 34.93 17.49
CA GLU A 358 -29.94 34.17 18.36
C GLU A 358 -29.14 33.58 19.53
N GLY A 359 -29.32 34.19 20.69
CA GLY A 359 -28.50 34.01 21.89
C GLY A 359 -28.53 32.59 22.47
N VAL A 360 -27.32 32.17 22.86
CA VAL A 360 -26.93 31.35 24.03
C VAL A 360 -28.06 30.60 24.75
N LEU A 361 -27.99 29.26 24.77
CA LEU A 361 -28.07 28.44 26.01
C LEU A 361 -27.74 26.95 25.77
N ALA A 362 -26.75 26.47 26.52
CA ALA A 362 -26.53 25.12 27.06
C ALA A 362 -26.51 23.88 26.13
N CYS A 363 -25.32 23.33 25.88
CA CYS A 363 -25.15 21.89 25.63
C CYS A 363 -25.12 21.15 26.98
N LEU A 364 -26.29 20.65 27.40
CA LEU A 364 -26.38 19.53 28.34
C LEU A 364 -26.04 18.24 27.57
N ARG A 365 -24.98 17.54 28.00
CA ARG A 365 -24.75 16.14 27.63
C ARG A 365 -25.68 15.27 28.44
N GLN A 366 -26.47 14.41 27.79
CA GLN A 366 -27.09 13.22 28.38
C GLN A 366 -27.43 12.21 27.26
N PRO A 367 -27.61 10.91 27.59
CA PRO A 367 -26.79 9.82 27.04
C PRO A 367 -27.50 8.94 26.01
N THR A 368 -26.72 8.06 25.39
CA THR A 368 -27.12 6.99 24.46
C THR A 368 -28.23 6.09 25.02
N PRO A 369 -29.20 5.66 24.21
CA PRO A 369 -29.98 4.46 24.49
C PRO A 369 -29.54 3.29 23.61
N GLU A 370 -29.24 2.18 24.30
CA GLU A 370 -29.25 0.81 23.81
C GLU A 370 -30.60 0.47 23.17
N GLN A 371 -30.57 -0.29 22.07
CA GLN A 371 -31.77 -0.91 21.50
C GLN A 371 -31.90 -2.34 22.03
N VAL A 372 -32.95 -2.56 22.83
CA VAL A 372 -33.55 -3.87 23.11
C VAL A 372 -34.82 -3.98 22.27
N PHE A 373 -34.96 -5.09 21.54
CA PHE A 373 -36.16 -5.48 20.79
C PHE A 373 -37.30 -5.90 21.74
N LEU A 374 -38.56 -5.59 21.37
CA LEU A 374 -39.71 -6.52 21.45
C LEU A 374 -41.00 -5.88 20.88
N ALA A 375 -41.74 -6.75 20.16
CA ALA A 375 -43.08 -6.63 19.57
C ALA A 375 -43.25 -5.71 18.35
#